data_AF-A0A2X3HIM8-F1
#
_entry.id   AF-A0A2X3HIM8-F1
#
_cell.length_a   1.000
_cell.length_b   1.000
_cell.length_c   1.000
_cell.angle_alpha   90.00
_cell.angle_beta   90.00
_cell.angle_gamma   90.00
#
_symmetry.space_group_name_H-M   'P 1'
#
loop_
_entity.id
_entity.type
_entity.pdbx_description
1 polymer ?
#
loop_
_entity_poly.entity_id
_entity_poly.type
_entity_poly.pdbx_seq_one_letter_code
_entity_poly.pdbx_strand_id
1 'polypeptide(L)'
;MEKTYNPQDIEQPLYEHWEKQGYFKPNGDESQESFCIMIPPPNVTGSLHMGHAFQQTIMDTMIRYQRMQGKNTLWQAGTDHAGIATQMVVERKIAAEEGKTRHDYGRDAFIDKIWQWKAESGGTITRQMRRLGNSVDWERERFTMDEGFPMP
;
A
#
# COMPACT_ATOMS: atom_id res chain seq x y z
N MET A 1 16.93 5.34 -31.68
CA MET A 1 16.69 5.74 -30.28
C MET A 1 16.44 7.22 -30.25
N GLU A 2 15.44 7.67 -29.49
CA GLU A 2 15.33 9.10 -29.15
C GLU A 2 16.59 9.54 -28.36
N LYS A 3 16.96 10.82 -28.49
CA LYS A 3 18.13 11.38 -27.82
C LYS A 3 17.89 11.75 -26.37
N THR A 4 16.62 11.84 -25.96
CA THR A 4 16.21 12.28 -24.62
C THR A 4 15.55 11.12 -23.89
N TYR A 5 15.97 10.86 -22.65
CA TYR A 5 15.31 9.89 -21.78
C TYR A 5 13.97 10.44 -21.30
N ASN A 6 12.87 9.75 -21.60
CA ASN A 6 11.55 10.04 -21.04
C ASN A 6 11.12 8.92 -20.09
N PRO A 7 11.17 9.11 -18.75
CA PRO A 7 10.78 8.08 -17.79
C PRO A 7 9.30 7.68 -17.91
N GLN A 8 8.42 8.62 -18.31
CA GLN A 8 6.98 8.37 -18.37
C GLN A 8 6.62 7.27 -19.39
N ASP A 9 7.36 7.23 -20.51
CA ASP A 9 7.13 6.26 -21.58
C ASP A 9 7.66 4.85 -21.25
N ILE A 10 8.46 4.73 -20.18
CA ILE A 10 9.17 3.49 -19.84
C ILE A 10 8.66 2.90 -18.52
N GLU A 11 8.57 3.71 -17.46
CA GLU A 11 8.32 3.24 -16.09
C GLU A 11 6.98 2.53 -15.95
N GLN A 12 5.91 3.15 -16.45
CA GLN A 12 4.56 2.62 -16.26
C GLN A 12 4.32 1.32 -17.05
N PRO A 13 4.61 1.25 -18.37
CA PRO A 13 4.48 0.00 -19.11
C PRO A 13 5.33 -1.14 -18.54
N LEU A 14 6.53 -0.83 -18.07
CA LEU A 14 7.45 -1.81 -17.48
C LEU A 14 6.93 -2.35 -16.15
N TYR A 15 6.44 -1.47 -15.28
CA TYR A 15 5.86 -1.87 -14.00
C TYR A 15 4.61 -2.75 -14.21
N GLU A 16 3.69 -2.32 -15.08
CA GLU A 16 2.50 -3.09 -15.42
C GLU A 16 2.85 -4.47 -15.98
N HIS A 17 3.90 -4.56 -16.80
CA HIS A 17 4.39 -5.84 -17.30
C HIS A 17 4.89 -6.72 -16.14
N TRP A 18 5.75 -6.22 -15.26
CA TRP A 18 6.28 -6.98 -14.13
C TRP A 18 5.19 -7.46 -13.17
N GLU A 19 4.23 -6.60 -12.85
CA GLU A 19 3.10 -6.93 -11.99
C GLU A 19 2.24 -8.03 -12.63
N LYS A 20 1.90 -7.89 -13.93
CA LYS A 20 1.11 -8.91 -14.67
C LYS A 20 1.81 -10.26 -14.77
N GLN A 21 3.14 -10.28 -14.85
CA GLN A 21 3.92 -11.53 -14.88
C GLN A 21 4.16 -12.12 -13.48
N GLY A 22 3.74 -11.45 -12.41
CA GLY A 22 3.90 -11.94 -11.05
C GLY A 22 5.35 -11.95 -10.54
N TYR A 23 6.25 -11.14 -11.13
CA TYR A 23 7.67 -11.13 -10.79
C TYR A 23 7.99 -10.69 -9.35
N PHE A 24 7.02 -10.13 -8.65
CA PHE A 24 7.18 -9.69 -7.26
C PHE A 24 6.90 -10.79 -6.23
N LYS A 25 6.30 -11.91 -6.66
CA LYS A 25 5.95 -13.02 -5.79
C LYS A 25 7.18 -13.84 -5.40
N PRO A 26 7.18 -14.48 -4.22
CA PRO A 26 8.16 -15.52 -3.89
C PRO A 26 8.11 -16.65 -4.94
N ASN A 27 9.25 -17.22 -5.29
CA ASN A 27 9.31 -18.29 -6.31
C ASN A 27 8.81 -19.65 -5.76
N GLY A 28 8.75 -19.81 -4.43
CA GLY A 28 8.17 -20.99 -3.77
C GLY A 28 9.10 -22.21 -3.73
N ASP A 29 10.34 -22.08 -4.19
CA ASP A 29 11.35 -23.14 -4.11
C ASP A 29 11.88 -23.26 -2.68
N GLU A 30 11.40 -24.24 -1.93
CA GLU A 30 11.80 -24.48 -0.53
C GLU A 30 13.30 -24.81 -0.36
N SER A 31 14.03 -25.09 -1.45
CA SER A 31 15.48 -25.26 -1.41
C SER A 31 16.27 -23.94 -1.32
N GLN A 32 15.63 -22.80 -1.63
CA GLN A 32 16.25 -21.47 -1.56
C GLN A 32 15.99 -20.79 -0.21
N GLU A 33 16.98 -20.05 0.28
CA GLU A 33 16.82 -19.21 1.47
C GLU A 33 15.69 -18.20 1.29
N SER A 34 14.98 -17.90 2.38
CA SER A 34 13.93 -16.87 2.40
C SER A 34 14.44 -15.54 2.95
N PHE A 35 13.95 -14.44 2.36
CA PHE A 35 14.18 -13.09 2.82
C PHE A 35 12.86 -12.31 2.79
N CYS A 36 12.42 -11.83 3.95
CA CYS A 36 11.13 -11.16 4.08
C CYS A 36 11.30 -9.79 4.74
N ILE A 37 10.59 -8.79 4.22
CA ILE A 37 10.39 -7.50 4.86
C ILE A 37 8.87 -7.25 4.93
N MET A 38 8.39 -6.82 6.09
CA MET A 38 7.05 -6.25 6.21
C MET A 38 7.15 -4.75 6.02
N ILE A 39 6.35 -4.18 5.11
CA ILE A 39 6.18 -2.72 5.07
C ILE A 39 5.52 -2.29 6.37
N PRO A 40 6.10 -1.36 7.15
CA PRO A 40 5.39 -0.70 8.22
C PRO A 40 4.09 -0.09 7.64
N PRO A 41 2.92 -0.65 7.99
CA PRO A 41 1.70 -0.40 7.23
C PRO A 41 1.33 1.08 7.34
N PRO A 42 1.23 1.83 6.22
CA PRO A 42 0.82 3.22 6.29
C PRO A 42 -0.62 3.32 6.79
N ASN A 43 -0.87 4.35 7.60
CA ASN A 43 -2.20 4.69 8.09
C ASN A 43 -3.09 5.13 6.92
N VAL A 44 -4.35 4.70 6.90
CA VAL A 44 -5.36 5.10 5.90
C VAL A 44 -5.89 6.52 6.13
N THR A 45 -5.00 7.48 6.37
CA THR A 45 -5.32 8.87 6.72
C THR A 45 -5.12 9.85 5.57
N GLY A 46 -4.93 9.36 4.33
CA GLY A 46 -4.73 10.21 3.15
C GLY A 46 -3.76 9.60 2.15
N SER A 47 -2.71 10.35 1.82
CA SER A 47 -1.68 10.00 0.83
C SER A 47 -0.29 9.82 1.47
N LEU A 48 0.55 9.03 0.82
CA LEU A 48 1.97 8.94 1.13
C LEU A 48 2.69 10.28 0.86
N HIS A 49 3.80 10.48 1.57
CA HIS A 49 4.67 11.65 1.50
C HIS A 49 6.14 11.22 1.36
N MET A 50 7.07 12.17 1.18
CA MET A 50 8.49 11.88 0.90
C MET A 50 9.17 10.94 1.92
N GLY A 51 8.84 11.04 3.21
CA GLY A 51 9.33 10.08 4.21
C GLY A 51 8.97 8.61 3.90
N HIS A 52 7.75 8.36 3.41
CA HIS A 52 7.34 7.03 2.96
C HIS A 52 8.14 6.58 1.73
N ALA A 53 8.33 7.48 0.76
CA ALA A 53 9.10 7.18 -0.44
C ALA A 53 10.55 6.79 -0.08
N PHE A 54 11.19 7.55 0.82
CA PHE A 54 12.55 7.25 1.28
C PHE A 54 12.64 5.86 1.93
N GLN A 55 11.75 5.55 2.87
CA GLN A 55 11.75 4.26 3.56
C GLN A 55 11.47 3.10 2.59
N GLN A 56 10.49 3.26 1.69
CA GLN A 56 10.12 2.26 0.70
C GLN A 56 11.25 1.99 -0.29
N THR A 57 11.96 3.02 -0.76
CA THR A 57 13.13 2.85 -1.66
C THR A 57 14.21 1.98 -1.04
N ILE A 58 14.52 2.16 0.26
CA ILE A 58 15.52 1.35 0.96
C ILE A 58 15.06 -0.11 1.02
N MET A 59 13.81 -0.35 1.44
CA MET A 59 13.26 -1.71 1.55
C MET A 59 13.18 -2.40 0.18
N ASP A 60 12.72 -1.69 -0.87
CA ASP A 60 12.63 -2.22 -2.23
C ASP A 60 14.01 -2.59 -2.77
N THR A 61 15.03 -1.75 -2.52
CA THR A 61 16.41 -2.03 -2.93
C THR A 61 16.93 -3.32 -2.30
N MET A 62 16.67 -3.53 -1.01
CA MET A 62 17.05 -4.76 -0.31
C MET A 62 16.31 -5.98 -0.88
N ILE A 63 15.00 -5.86 -1.12
CA ILE A 63 14.18 -6.92 -1.69
C ILE A 63 14.69 -7.32 -3.08
N ARG A 64 14.91 -6.34 -3.97
CA ARG A 64 15.42 -6.60 -5.32
C ARG A 64 16.80 -7.24 -5.28
N TYR A 65 17.70 -6.72 -4.45
CA TYR A 65 19.03 -7.28 -4.28
C TYR A 65 18.97 -8.76 -3.86
N GLN A 66 18.20 -9.09 -2.82
CA GLN A 66 18.07 -10.46 -2.33
C GLN A 66 17.39 -11.38 -3.35
N ARG A 67 16.40 -10.87 -4.09
CA ARG A 67 15.72 -11.60 -5.18
C ARG A 67 16.71 -11.96 -6.28
N MET A 68 17.59 -11.03 -6.65
CA MET A 68 18.66 -11.26 -7.63
C MET A 68 19.74 -12.23 -7.12
N GLN A 69 19.89 -12.40 -5.81
CA GLN A 69 20.75 -13.44 -5.22
C GLN A 69 20.09 -14.83 -5.19
N GLY A 70 18.89 -14.99 -5.76
CA GLY A 70 18.18 -16.28 -5.84
C GLY A 70 17.28 -16.59 -4.64
N LYS A 71 17.20 -15.71 -3.65
CA LYS A 71 16.37 -15.94 -2.45
C LYS A 71 14.88 -15.86 -2.76
N ASN A 72 14.09 -16.62 -1.99
CA ASN A 72 12.65 -16.44 -1.85
C ASN A 72 12.37 -15.10 -1.17
N THR A 73 12.00 -14.10 -1.96
CA THR A 73 11.74 -12.75 -1.43
C THR A 73 10.26 -12.46 -1.27
N LEU A 74 9.87 -12.07 -0.07
CA LEU A 74 8.54 -11.54 0.21
C LEU A 74 8.66 -10.11 0.73
N TRP A 75 8.10 -9.16 -0.01
CA TRP A 75 7.86 -7.83 0.52
C TRP A 75 6.36 -7.68 0.79
N GLN A 76 5.99 -7.87 2.05
CA GLN A 76 4.60 -7.94 2.48
C GLN A 76 4.02 -6.53 2.59
N ALA A 77 3.05 -6.21 1.74
CA ALA A 77 2.29 -4.97 1.79
C ALA A 77 1.11 -5.08 2.76
N GLY A 78 0.77 -3.95 3.39
CA GLY A 78 -0.49 -3.81 4.09
C GLY A 78 -0.74 -2.39 4.54
N THR A 79 -1.96 -2.09 4.97
CA THR A 79 -2.38 -0.77 5.46
C THR A 79 -2.98 -0.87 6.86
N ASP A 80 -2.86 0.20 7.64
CA ASP A 80 -3.37 0.23 9.01
C ASP A 80 -4.64 1.09 9.11
N HIS A 81 -5.68 0.54 9.74
CA HIS A 81 -6.93 1.21 10.09
C HIS A 81 -6.73 2.46 10.94
N ALA A 82 -5.64 2.54 11.72
CA ALA A 82 -5.24 3.71 12.51
C ALA A 82 -6.33 4.31 13.43
N GLY A 83 -7.33 3.51 13.82
CA GLY A 83 -8.43 3.82 14.75
C GLY A 83 -8.86 5.31 14.80
N ILE A 84 -8.44 6.00 15.87
CA ILE A 84 -8.80 7.40 16.16
C ILE A 84 -8.34 8.35 15.05
N ALA A 85 -7.16 8.12 14.46
CA ALA A 85 -6.64 9.01 13.42
C ALA A 85 -7.53 9.00 12.18
N THR A 86 -7.95 7.82 11.74
CA THR A 86 -8.90 7.66 10.61
C THR A 86 -10.24 8.30 10.94
N GLN A 87 -10.76 8.06 12.14
CA GLN A 87 -12.00 8.69 12.59
C GLN A 87 -11.93 10.22 12.51
N MET A 88 -10.87 10.83 13.03
CA MET A 88 -10.69 12.28 13.01
C MET A 88 -10.64 12.85 11.58
N VAL A 89 -9.99 12.15 10.65
CA VAL A 89 -9.91 12.58 9.25
C VAL A 89 -11.30 12.52 8.59
N VAL A 90 -12.05 11.43 8.82
CA VAL A 90 -13.41 11.26 8.30
C VAL A 90 -14.35 12.32 8.87
N GLU A 91 -14.28 12.60 10.18
CA GLU A 91 -15.10 13.65 10.81
C GLU A 91 -14.81 15.04 10.20
N ARG A 92 -13.53 15.37 10.01
CA ARG A 92 -13.14 16.64 9.38
C ARG A 92 -13.64 16.73 7.93
N LYS A 93 -13.54 15.63 7.17
CA LYS A 93 -14.02 15.57 5.78
C LYS A 93 -15.53 15.80 5.71
N ILE A 94 -16.30 15.07 6.52
CA ILE A 94 -17.76 15.22 6.61
C ILE A 94 -18.16 16.64 7.01
N ALA A 95 -17.47 17.23 7.99
CA ALA A 95 -17.73 18.60 8.40
C ALA A 95 -17.46 19.61 7.27
N ALA A 96 -16.39 19.41 6.50
CA ALA A 96 -16.03 20.29 5.39
C ALA A 96 -16.94 20.13 4.16
N GLU A 97 -17.33 18.91 3.82
CA GLU A 97 -18.08 18.61 2.59
C GLU A 97 -19.60 18.67 2.78
N GLU A 98 -20.08 18.24 3.94
CA GLU A 98 -21.53 18.11 4.20
C GLU A 98 -22.02 19.06 5.30
N GLY A 99 -21.12 19.75 6.02
CA GLY A 99 -21.50 20.61 7.15
C GLY A 99 -22.07 19.83 8.35
N LYS A 100 -21.79 18.52 8.43
CA LYS A 100 -22.31 17.60 9.44
C LYS A 100 -21.22 17.14 10.40
N THR A 101 -21.64 16.50 11.49
CA THR A 101 -20.79 15.83 12.47
C THR A 101 -21.11 14.34 12.51
N ARG A 102 -20.25 13.53 13.17
CA ARG A 102 -20.53 12.09 13.37
C ARG A 102 -21.87 11.82 14.06
N HIS A 103 -22.34 12.76 14.88
CA HIS A 103 -23.58 12.61 15.65
C HIS A 103 -24.82 12.67 14.75
N ASP A 104 -24.70 13.23 13.55
CA ASP A 104 -25.79 13.33 12.58
C ASP A 104 -26.06 12.02 11.81
N TYR A 105 -25.13 11.05 11.83
CA TYR A 105 -25.23 9.78 11.08
C TYR A 105 -25.66 8.59 11.94
N GLY A 106 -25.49 8.65 13.26
CA GLY A 106 -25.54 7.44 14.10
C GLY A 106 -24.34 6.50 13.82
N ARG A 107 -24.25 5.40 14.58
CA ARG A 107 -23.06 4.52 14.57
C ARG A 107 -22.83 3.84 13.22
N ASP A 108 -23.84 3.16 12.69
CA ASP A 108 -23.67 2.28 11.54
C ASP A 108 -23.36 3.07 10.25
N ALA A 109 -24.12 4.14 9.99
CA ALA A 109 -23.85 4.98 8.82
C ALA A 109 -22.51 5.73 8.93
N PHE A 110 -22.03 6.02 10.14
CA PHE A 110 -20.68 6.58 10.31
C PHE A 110 -19.58 5.54 10.07
N ILE A 111 -19.79 4.27 10.45
CA ILE A 111 -18.89 3.17 10.11
C ILE A 111 -18.81 3.01 8.58
N ASP A 112 -19.92 3.11 7.87
CA ASP A 112 -19.93 3.06 6.40
C ASP A 112 -19.08 4.18 5.77
N LYS A 113 -19.14 5.39 6.33
CA LYS A 113 -18.28 6.52 5.91
C LYS A 113 -16.78 6.22 6.13
N ILE A 114 -16.43 5.56 7.22
CA ILE A 114 -15.04 5.14 7.49
C ILE A 114 -14.58 4.12 6.44
N TRP A 115 -15.41 3.14 6.09
CA TRP A 115 -15.08 2.16 5.04
C TRP A 115 -14.93 2.78 3.65
N GLN A 116 -15.80 3.73 3.30
CA GLN A 116 -15.66 4.50 2.06
C GLN A 116 -14.33 5.25 2.01
N TRP A 117 -13.96 5.92 3.11
CA TRP A 117 -12.68 6.60 3.22
C TRP A 117 -11.49 5.65 3.13
N LYS A 118 -11.57 4.47 3.77
CA LYS A 118 -10.53 3.43 3.67
C LYS A 118 -10.31 3.01 2.21
N ALA A 119 -11.36 2.83 1.44
CA ALA A 119 -11.25 2.47 0.02
C ALA A 119 -10.56 3.59 -0.80
N GLU A 120 -10.91 4.84 -0.54
CA GLU A 120 -10.32 6.01 -1.20
C GLU A 120 -8.84 6.23 -0.83
N SER A 121 -8.52 6.25 0.46
CA SER A 121 -7.16 6.43 0.96
C SER A 121 -6.28 5.24 0.63
N GLY A 122 -6.77 4.01 0.86
CA GLY A 122 -6.07 2.78 0.49
C GLY A 122 -5.75 2.76 -1.01
N GLY A 123 -6.74 2.98 -1.88
CA GLY A 123 -6.52 3.04 -3.32
C GLY A 123 -5.51 4.11 -3.73
N THR A 124 -5.47 5.26 -3.04
CA THR A 124 -4.47 6.31 -3.27
C THR A 124 -3.07 5.86 -2.89
N ILE A 125 -2.90 5.27 -1.70
CA ILE A 125 -1.63 4.72 -1.23
C ILE A 125 -1.10 3.67 -2.19
N THR A 126 -1.94 2.71 -2.59
CA THR A 126 -1.55 1.63 -3.51
C THR A 126 -1.12 2.19 -4.87
N ARG A 127 -1.82 3.21 -5.40
CA ARG A 127 -1.40 3.89 -6.65
C ARG A 127 -0.05 4.60 -6.52
N GLN A 128 0.20 5.28 -5.41
CA GLN A 128 1.49 5.96 -5.17
C GLN A 128 2.64 4.96 -5.08
N MET A 129 2.43 3.83 -4.37
CA MET A 129 3.43 2.77 -4.26
C MET A 129 3.73 2.10 -5.61
N ARG A 130 2.71 1.85 -6.44
CA ARG A 130 2.92 1.37 -7.82
C ARG A 130 3.70 2.37 -8.66
N ARG A 131 3.36 3.66 -8.55
CA ARG A 131 4.05 4.73 -9.29
C ARG A 131 5.51 4.89 -8.86
N LEU A 132 5.84 4.64 -7.59
CA LEU A 132 7.23 4.59 -7.09
C LEU A 132 7.99 3.36 -7.59
N GLY A 133 7.32 2.35 -8.14
CA GLY A 133 7.94 1.13 -8.63
C GLY A 133 8.17 0.07 -7.57
N ASN A 134 7.48 0.12 -6.43
CA ASN A 134 7.66 -0.84 -5.34
C ASN A 134 7.37 -2.29 -5.80
N SER A 135 8.30 -3.22 -5.55
CA SER A 135 8.21 -4.63 -5.93
C SER A 135 7.54 -5.53 -4.87
N VAL A 136 6.41 -5.06 -4.32
CA VAL A 136 5.60 -5.77 -3.32
C VAL A 136 4.74 -6.86 -3.94
N ASP A 137 4.39 -7.87 -3.14
CA ASP A 137 3.40 -8.87 -3.53
C ASP A 137 1.98 -8.34 -3.27
N TRP A 138 1.36 -7.78 -4.31
CA TRP A 138 0.01 -7.19 -4.22
C TRP A 138 -1.10 -8.21 -3.94
N GLU A 139 -0.92 -9.49 -4.31
CA GLU A 139 -1.95 -10.52 -4.05
C GLU A 139 -2.06 -10.85 -2.57
N ARG A 140 -1.01 -10.55 -1.81
CA ARG A 140 -0.95 -10.78 -0.37
C ARG A 140 -1.26 -9.53 0.44
N GLU A 141 -1.67 -8.42 -0.17
CA GLU A 141 -1.97 -7.17 0.56
C GLU A 141 -2.91 -7.44 1.75
N ARG A 142 -2.56 -6.89 2.92
CA ARG A 142 -3.34 -7.02 4.16
C ARG A 142 -3.83 -5.69 4.68
N PHE A 143 -4.93 -5.73 5.40
CA PHE A 143 -5.44 -4.62 6.19
C PHE A 143 -5.63 -5.08 7.64
N THR A 144 -5.37 -4.20 8.60
CA THR A 144 -5.42 -4.58 10.02
C THR A 144 -6.81 -4.96 10.54
N MET A 145 -7.87 -4.77 9.75
CA MET A 145 -9.22 -5.28 10.05
C MET A 145 -9.67 -6.40 9.08
N ASP A 146 -8.77 -7.01 8.30
CA ASP A 146 -9.11 -8.17 7.48
C ASP A 146 -9.47 -9.39 8.35
N GLU A 147 -10.27 -10.29 7.78
CA GLU A 147 -10.55 -11.61 8.38
C GLU A 147 -9.22 -12.35 8.62
N GLY A 148 -8.91 -12.63 9.89
CA GLY A 148 -7.63 -13.23 10.32
C GLY A 148 -6.79 -12.34 11.24
N PHE A 149 -7.11 -11.06 11.37
CA PHE A 149 -6.58 -10.15 12.40
C PHE A 149 -7.71 -9.80 13.40
N PRO A 150 -8.02 -10.67 14.37
CA PRO A 150 -9.04 -10.34 15.37
C PRO A 150 -8.60 -9.11 16.15
N MET A 151 -9.56 -8.17 16.35
CA MET A 151 -9.38 -7.09 17.32
C MET A 151 -9.14 -7.71 18.70
N PRO A 152 -8.12 -7.25 19.45
CA PRO A 152 -7.96 -7.65 20.85
C PRO A 152 -9.14 -7.18 21.71
#